data_AF-A0A9D7GYL6-F1
#
_entry.id   AF-A0A9D7GYL6-F1
#
_cell.length_a   1.000
_cell.length_b   1.000
_cell.length_c   1.000
_cell.angle_alpha   90.00
_cell.angle_beta   90.00
_cell.angle_gamma   90.00
#
_symmetry.space_group_name_H-M   'P 1'
#
loop_
_entity.id
_entity.type
_entity.pdbx_description
1 polymer ?
#
loop_
_entity_poly.entity_id
_entity_poly.type
_entity_poly.pdbx_seq_one_letter_code
_entity_poly.pdbx_strand_id
1 'polypeptide(L)'
;MRFCFPRLREAIRQAALLVVPALLCACTGKDPYNPGTSLGTFTVEAQRKTATCGELESPPDPWRFEVRLAQDGRTLYWLQGGLPVSGTLDDAQRTQMKSSDTKTVREANRGQAACGVRREDQLDAALTAKEGANGKLEVSSFVGTLRYRFVPTEGSDCQDVVALGGYAELPCEVALELRGTPKAK
;
A
#
# COMPACT_ATOMS: atom_id res chain seq x y z
N MET A 1 8.25 -16.64 -7.63
CA MET A 1 8.80 -15.52 -8.42
C MET A 1 10.18 -15.93 -8.92
N ARG A 2 10.35 -16.16 -10.22
CA ARG A 2 11.66 -16.49 -10.82
C ARG A 2 12.09 -15.30 -11.68
N PHE A 3 13.15 -14.62 -11.25
CA PHE A 3 13.82 -13.60 -12.05
C PHE A 3 14.63 -14.30 -13.15
N CYS A 4 14.34 -13.98 -14.41
CA CYS A 4 15.11 -14.47 -15.55
C CYS A 4 16.24 -13.45 -15.83
N PHE A 5 17.46 -13.77 -15.40
CA PHE A 5 18.66 -13.06 -15.82
C PHE A 5 19.23 -13.73 -17.08
N PRO A 6 19.39 -13.03 -18.22
CA PRO A 6 20.20 -13.57 -19.30
C PRO A 6 21.68 -13.38 -18.98
N ARG A 7 22.38 -14.50 -18.77
CA ARG A 7 23.84 -14.60 -18.68
C ARG A 7 24.40 -14.43 -20.11
N LEU A 8 25.05 -13.30 -20.39
CA LEU A 8 25.72 -13.05 -21.67
C LEU A 8 27.07 -13.78 -21.69
N ARG A 9 27.22 -14.82 -22.52
CA ARG A 9 28.51 -15.36 -22.97
C ARG A 9 28.47 -15.41 -24.49
N GLU A 10 29.24 -14.53 -25.13
CA GLU A 10 29.52 -14.61 -26.56
C GLU A 10 30.84 -15.35 -26.79
N ALA A 11 30.80 -16.36 -27.67
CA ALA A 11 31.61 -16.44 -28.88
C ALA A 11 31.46 -17.86 -29.45
N ILE A 12 30.97 -17.99 -30.69
CA ILE A 12 31.49 -18.84 -31.78
C ILE A 12 30.59 -18.65 -33.02
N ARG A 13 31.25 -18.32 -34.14
CA ARG A 13 30.73 -18.28 -35.51
C ARG A 13 30.39 -19.69 -35.99
N GLN A 14 29.26 -19.89 -36.70
CA GLN A 14 29.20 -20.46 -38.06
C GLN A 14 27.75 -20.73 -38.52
N ALA A 15 27.58 -20.68 -39.84
CA ALA A 15 26.35 -20.62 -40.61
C ALA A 15 25.43 -21.85 -40.48
N ALA A 16 24.13 -21.59 -40.30
CA ALA A 16 23.04 -22.43 -40.78
C ALA A 16 21.74 -21.60 -40.79
N LEU A 17 21.08 -21.51 -41.96
CA LEU A 17 19.73 -20.96 -42.10
C LEU A 17 18.76 -21.83 -41.29
N LEU A 18 18.25 -21.30 -40.17
CA LEU A 18 17.11 -21.85 -39.43
C LEU A 18 16.13 -20.71 -39.17
N VAL A 19 14.95 -20.82 -39.77
CA VAL A 19 13.80 -19.95 -39.53
C VAL A 19 13.37 -20.15 -38.08
N VAL A 20 13.79 -19.26 -37.19
CA VAL A 20 13.34 -19.23 -35.79
C VAL A 20 11.96 -18.57 -35.77
N PRO A 21 10.88 -19.27 -35.36
CA PRO A 21 9.62 -18.60 -35.10
C PRO A 21 9.84 -17.72 -33.87
N ALA A 22 9.82 -16.40 -34.06
CA ALA A 22 9.83 -15.44 -32.99
C ALA A 22 8.56 -15.64 -32.15
N LEU A 23 8.67 -16.45 -31.10
CA LEU A 23 7.75 -16.46 -29.97
C LEU A 23 7.82 -15.06 -29.35
N LEU A 24 6.98 -14.17 -29.86
CA LEU A 24 6.59 -12.94 -29.18
C LEU A 24 5.93 -13.39 -27.87
N CYS A 25 6.73 -13.51 -26.82
CA CYS A 25 6.26 -13.44 -25.45
C CYS A 25 5.59 -12.07 -25.30
N ALA A 26 4.32 -11.98 -25.68
CA ALA A 26 3.45 -10.90 -25.32
C ALA A 26 3.30 -10.98 -23.80
N CYS A 27 4.19 -10.28 -23.10
CA CYS A 27 4.00 -9.92 -21.71
C CYS A 27 2.80 -8.96 -21.68
N THR A 28 1.59 -9.50 -21.79
CA THR A 28 0.35 -8.77 -21.48
C THR A 28 0.30 -8.62 -19.96
N GLY A 29 1.21 -7.81 -19.43
CA GLY A 29 1.17 -7.39 -18.04
C GLY A 29 -0.11 -6.59 -17.84
N LYS A 30 -1.00 -7.07 -16.98
CA LYS A 30 -2.16 -6.29 -16.53
C LYS A 30 -1.66 -4.97 -15.94
N ASP A 31 -2.29 -3.86 -16.29
CA ASP A 31 -1.99 -2.54 -15.74
C ASP A 31 -2.13 -2.58 -14.21
N PRO A 32 -1.04 -2.39 -13.44
CA PRO A 32 -1.09 -2.47 -11.99
C PRO A 32 -1.92 -1.35 -11.36
N TYR A 33 -2.24 -0.27 -12.09
CA TYR A 33 -3.02 0.86 -11.57
C TYR A 33 -4.52 0.74 -11.83
N ASN A 34 -4.96 -0.28 -12.58
CA ASN A 34 -6.37 -0.58 -12.80
C ASN A 34 -6.65 -2.08 -12.55
N PRO A 35 -6.43 -2.58 -11.32
CA PRO A 35 -6.68 -3.98 -10.99
C PRO A 35 -8.18 -4.26 -10.89
N GLY A 36 -8.64 -5.30 -11.57
CA GLY A 36 -9.99 -5.83 -11.42
C GLY A 36 -11.13 -4.89 -11.87
N THR A 37 -12.32 -5.17 -11.36
CA THR A 37 -13.55 -4.40 -11.63
C THR A 37 -13.69 -3.25 -10.65
N SER A 38 -13.87 -2.03 -11.15
CA SER A 38 -14.11 -0.85 -10.31
C SER A 38 -15.41 -0.97 -9.50
N LEU A 39 -15.30 -0.74 -8.19
CA LEU A 39 -16.41 -0.60 -7.25
C LEU A 39 -16.81 0.87 -7.03
N GLY A 40 -16.06 1.81 -7.60
CA GLY A 40 -16.32 3.25 -7.51
C GLY A 40 -15.25 4.02 -6.75
N THR A 41 -15.47 5.33 -6.65
CA THR A 41 -14.67 6.26 -5.84
C THR A 41 -15.45 6.61 -4.59
N PHE A 42 -14.76 6.63 -3.45
CA PHE A 42 -15.32 6.93 -2.14
C PHE A 42 -14.64 8.14 -1.55
N THR A 43 -15.43 9.03 -0.95
CA THR A 43 -14.95 10.06 -0.04
C THR A 43 -14.78 9.41 1.33
N VAL A 44 -13.58 9.51 1.88
CA VAL A 44 -13.23 8.98 3.19
C VAL A 44 -13.07 10.13 4.17
N GLU A 45 -13.73 10.01 5.31
CA GLU A 45 -13.45 10.80 6.50
C GLU A 45 -12.79 9.91 7.54
N ALA A 46 -11.61 10.33 7.99
CA ALA A 46 -10.79 9.64 8.98
C ALA A 46 -10.72 10.49 10.25
N GLN A 47 -11.21 9.94 11.36
CA GLN A 47 -11.12 10.58 12.66
C GLN A 47 -9.99 9.96 13.47
N ARG A 48 -9.11 10.79 14.02
CA ARG A 48 -7.97 10.32 14.81
C ARG A 48 -8.45 9.81 16.18
N LYS A 49 -7.96 8.64 16.57
CA LYS A 49 -8.26 8.02 17.88
C LYS A 49 -7.06 8.05 18.81
N THR A 50 -5.88 7.75 18.28
CA THR A 50 -4.62 7.83 19.01
C THR A 50 -3.55 8.47 18.12
N ALA A 51 -2.58 9.13 18.74
CA ALA A 51 -1.48 9.81 18.08
C ALA A 51 -0.27 9.88 19.00
N THR A 52 0.51 8.80 19.10
CA THR A 52 1.70 8.78 19.97
C THR A 52 2.96 9.27 19.27
N CYS A 53 2.92 9.45 17.94
CA CYS A 53 4.05 9.93 17.15
C CYS A 53 4.27 11.45 17.22
N GLY A 54 3.37 12.21 17.84
CA GLY A 54 3.35 13.67 17.80
C GLY A 54 2.59 14.22 16.59
N GLU A 55 2.35 15.53 16.58
CA GLU A 55 1.48 16.18 15.57
C GLU A 55 2.10 16.21 14.17
N LEU A 56 3.43 16.27 14.03
CA LEU A 56 4.09 16.31 12.71
C LEU A 56 3.87 15.03 11.90
N GLU A 57 3.77 13.89 12.59
CA GLU A 57 3.63 12.56 11.98
C GLU A 57 2.17 12.06 12.03
N SER A 58 1.26 12.90 12.55
CA SER A 58 -0.17 12.59 12.64
C SER A 58 -0.94 13.32 11.55
N PRO A 59 -1.77 12.62 10.74
CA PRO A 59 -2.65 13.29 9.78
C PRO A 59 -3.60 14.26 10.50
N PRO A 60 -4.09 15.32 9.84
CA PRO A 60 -5.09 16.24 10.41
C PRO A 60 -6.31 15.50 10.99
N ASP A 61 -7.02 16.11 11.93
CA ASP A 61 -8.25 15.53 12.49
C ASP A 61 -9.41 16.54 12.38
N PRO A 62 -10.43 16.30 11.53
CA PRO A 62 -10.58 15.13 10.64
C PRO A 62 -9.68 15.20 9.41
N TRP A 63 -9.24 14.03 8.91
CA TRP A 63 -8.56 13.91 7.61
C TRP A 63 -9.54 13.42 6.55
N ARG A 64 -9.64 14.14 5.43
CA ARG A 64 -10.52 13.80 4.30
C ARG A 64 -9.71 13.54 3.05
N PHE A 65 -10.04 12.45 2.36
CA PHE A 65 -9.39 12.07 1.11
C PHE A 65 -10.30 11.17 0.26
N GLU A 66 -9.91 10.92 -0.99
CA GLU A 66 -10.64 10.04 -1.89
C GLU A 66 -9.88 8.75 -2.12
N VAL A 67 -10.63 7.65 -2.27
CA VAL A 67 -10.08 6.35 -2.63
C VAL A 67 -10.89 5.72 -3.74
N ARG A 68 -10.21 5.01 -4.64
CA ARG A 68 -10.87 4.11 -5.58
C ARG A 68 -10.79 2.70 -5.03
N LEU A 69 -11.93 2.01 -5.02
CA LEU A 69 -11.99 0.59 -4.69
C LEU A 69 -12.18 -0.22 -5.97
N ALA A 70 -11.52 -1.36 -6.05
CA ALA A 70 -11.69 -2.32 -7.13
C ALA A 70 -11.60 -3.75 -6.61
N GLN A 71 -12.17 -4.70 -7.34
CA GLN A 71 -12.26 -6.10 -6.93
C GLN A 71 -11.90 -7.06 -8.06
N ASP A 72 -11.13 -8.10 -7.73
CA ASP A 72 -10.90 -9.27 -8.59
C ASP A 72 -11.13 -10.55 -7.76
N GLY A 73 -12.22 -11.27 -8.01
CA GLY A 73 -12.67 -12.37 -7.15
C GLY A 73 -12.89 -11.90 -5.71
N ARG A 74 -12.13 -12.47 -4.76
CA ARG A 74 -12.15 -12.05 -3.34
C ARG A 74 -11.10 -10.99 -3.01
N THR A 75 -10.26 -10.58 -3.94
CA THR A 75 -9.24 -9.57 -3.66
C THR A 75 -9.84 -8.18 -3.79
N LEU A 76 -9.80 -7.40 -2.71
CA LEU A 76 -10.12 -5.98 -2.71
C LEU A 76 -8.83 -5.17 -2.88
N TYR A 77 -8.88 -4.15 -3.72
CA TYR A 77 -7.80 -3.21 -3.97
C TYR A 77 -8.18 -1.81 -3.50
N TRP A 78 -7.28 -1.17 -2.76
CA TRP A 78 -7.35 0.20 -2.28
C TRP A 78 -6.37 1.06 -3.08
N LEU A 79 -6.90 2.03 -3.83
CA LEU A 79 -6.12 2.91 -4.70
C LEU A 79 -6.19 4.35 -4.23
N GLN A 80 -5.03 4.90 -3.87
CA GLN A 80 -4.85 6.27 -3.35
C GLN A 80 -3.57 6.91 -3.91
N GLY A 81 -3.51 7.09 -5.24
CA GLY A 81 -2.41 7.81 -5.91
C GLY A 81 -1.08 7.05 -6.09
N GLY A 82 -0.91 5.88 -5.47
CA GLY A 82 0.27 5.02 -5.60
C GLY A 82 -0.04 3.61 -6.10
N LEU A 83 0.87 2.67 -5.85
CA LEU A 83 0.61 1.24 -6.07
C LEU A 83 -0.58 0.79 -5.21
N PRO A 84 -1.51 -0.03 -5.74
CA PRO A 84 -2.63 -0.51 -4.95
C PRO A 84 -2.18 -1.33 -3.75
N VAL A 85 -2.78 -1.06 -2.60
CA VAL A 85 -2.73 -1.97 -1.45
C VAL A 85 -3.89 -2.96 -1.59
N SER A 86 -3.70 -4.22 -1.22
CA SER A 86 -4.75 -5.23 -1.37
C SER A 86 -4.92 -6.11 -0.14
N GLY A 87 -6.09 -6.73 -0.05
CA GLY A 87 -6.46 -7.71 0.95
C GLY A 87 -7.53 -8.65 0.42
N THR A 88 -7.80 -9.72 1.17
CA THR A 88 -8.84 -10.69 0.80
C THR A 88 -10.12 -10.39 1.59
N LEU A 89 -11.24 -10.28 0.88
CA LEU A 89 -12.58 -10.24 1.45
C LEU A 89 -12.96 -11.62 1.98
N ASP A 90 -13.40 -11.66 3.24
CA ASP A 90 -14.08 -12.80 3.83
C ASP A 90 -15.58 -12.83 3.44
N ASP A 91 -16.28 -13.87 3.90
CA ASP A 91 -17.71 -14.05 3.62
C ASP A 91 -18.58 -12.94 4.25
N ALA A 92 -18.05 -12.23 5.25
CA ALA A 92 -18.68 -11.09 5.91
C ALA A 92 -18.26 -9.74 5.30
N GLN A 93 -17.62 -9.75 4.11
CA GLN A 93 -17.14 -8.58 3.39
C GLN A 93 -16.14 -7.73 4.21
N ARG A 94 -15.32 -8.39 5.02
CA ARG A 94 -14.23 -7.78 5.78
C ARG A 94 -12.90 -8.10 5.15
N THR A 95 -11.96 -7.17 5.25
CA THR A 95 -10.61 -7.35 4.74
C THR A 95 -9.60 -6.72 5.68
N GLN A 96 -8.42 -7.31 5.73
CA GLN A 96 -7.22 -6.71 6.28
C GLN A 96 -6.24 -6.47 5.14
N MET A 97 -5.68 -5.27 5.06
CA MET A 97 -4.65 -4.88 4.12
C MET A 97 -3.43 -4.38 4.88
N LYS A 98 -2.24 -4.70 4.37
CA LYS A 98 -0.97 -4.27 4.96
C LYS A 98 -0.04 -3.73 3.89
N SER A 99 0.67 -2.66 4.21
CA SER A 99 1.80 -2.16 3.43
C SER A 99 2.91 -1.73 4.37
N SER A 100 4.14 -1.68 3.87
CA SER A 100 5.25 -1.14 4.63
C SER A 100 6.20 -0.43 3.68
N ASP A 101 6.78 0.67 4.17
CA ASP A 101 7.82 1.42 3.47
C ASP A 101 8.90 1.86 4.47
N THR A 102 10.12 2.03 3.99
CA THR A 102 11.26 2.41 4.84
C THR A 102 11.87 3.71 4.32
N LYS A 103 12.07 4.67 5.22
CA LYS A 103 12.69 5.95 4.93
C LYS A 103 13.89 6.17 5.82
N THR A 104 15.01 6.59 5.23
CA THR A 104 16.12 7.20 5.98
C THR A 104 15.73 8.62 6.35
N VAL A 105 15.55 8.89 7.63
CA VAL A 105 15.24 10.24 8.15
C VAL A 105 16.49 11.02 8.51
N ARG A 106 17.59 10.32 8.80
CA ARG A 106 18.93 10.90 8.96
C ARG A 106 19.98 9.92 8.43
N GLU A 107 20.91 10.44 7.61
CA GLU A 107 22.06 9.67 7.13
C GLU A 107 23.08 9.39 8.24
N ALA A 108 23.85 8.32 8.09
CA ALA A 108 24.96 8.02 8.98
C ALA A 108 26.04 9.11 8.91
N ASN A 109 26.74 9.35 10.02
CA ASN A 109 27.87 10.27 10.08
C ASN A 109 29.00 9.70 10.97
N ARG A 110 30.08 10.46 11.17
CA ARG A 110 31.22 9.98 11.96
C ARG A 110 30.80 9.81 13.42
N GLY A 111 30.64 8.55 13.83
CA GLY A 111 30.35 8.17 15.22
C GLY A 111 28.87 7.95 15.50
N GLN A 112 28.00 8.04 14.50
CA GLN A 112 26.56 7.82 14.65
C GLN A 112 26.03 6.98 13.48
N ALA A 113 25.27 5.92 13.78
CA ALA A 113 24.57 5.12 12.78
C ALA A 113 23.56 5.97 12.00
N ALA A 114 22.94 5.49 10.92
CA ALA A 114 21.81 6.20 10.31
C ALA A 114 20.58 6.13 11.22
N CYS A 115 19.58 6.98 10.98
CA CYS A 115 18.22 6.76 11.48
C CYS A 115 17.34 6.39 10.28
N GLY A 116 17.08 5.10 10.13
CA GLY A 116 16.03 4.56 9.27
C GLY A 116 14.76 4.31 10.09
N VAL A 117 13.61 4.71 9.56
CA VAL A 117 12.29 4.46 10.14
C VAL A 117 11.45 3.70 9.12
N ARG A 118 10.89 2.58 9.56
CA ARG A 118 9.94 1.79 8.78
C ARG A 118 8.53 2.16 9.21
N ARG A 119 7.71 2.57 8.23
CA ARG A 119 6.28 2.74 8.40
C ARG A 119 5.60 1.43 8.05
N GLU A 120 4.72 0.97 8.92
CA GLU A 120 3.83 -0.15 8.69
C GLU A 120 2.40 0.37 8.71
N ASP A 121 1.67 0.14 7.62
CA ASP A 121 0.29 0.56 7.47
C ASP A 121 -0.58 -0.69 7.57
N GLN A 122 -1.62 -0.63 8.40
CA GLN A 122 -2.64 -1.68 8.48
C GLN A 122 -4.03 -1.06 8.35
N LEU A 123 -4.79 -1.52 7.36
CA LEU A 123 -6.19 -1.20 7.19
C LEU A 123 -7.03 -2.45 7.50
N ASP A 124 -7.93 -2.34 8.47
CA ASP A 124 -9.02 -3.29 8.67
C ASP A 124 -10.32 -2.61 8.23
N ALA A 125 -11.03 -3.18 7.25
CA ALA A 125 -12.24 -2.57 6.69
C ALA A 125 -13.38 -3.58 6.58
N ALA A 126 -14.60 -3.11 6.77
CA ALA A 126 -15.84 -3.84 6.52
C ALA A 126 -16.68 -3.06 5.50
N LEU A 127 -17.04 -3.72 4.40
CA LEU A 127 -17.88 -3.14 3.36
C LEU A 127 -19.36 -3.34 3.69
N THR A 128 -20.16 -2.30 3.52
CA THR A 128 -21.61 -2.47 3.33
C THR A 128 -21.85 -2.66 1.85
N ALA A 129 -22.13 -3.90 1.46
CA ALA A 129 -22.25 -4.27 0.08
C ALA A 129 -23.37 -5.29 -0.15
N LYS A 130 -23.90 -5.31 -1.36
CA LYS A 130 -24.85 -6.32 -1.83
C LYS A 130 -24.39 -6.85 -3.18
N GLU A 131 -24.83 -8.05 -3.51
CA GLU A 131 -24.66 -8.57 -4.87
C GLU A 131 -25.60 -7.80 -5.81
N GLY A 132 -25.01 -7.16 -6.81
CA GLY A 132 -25.70 -6.41 -7.85
C GLY A 132 -26.01 -7.28 -9.07
N ALA A 133 -26.54 -6.64 -10.10
CA ALA A 133 -26.78 -7.31 -11.38
C ALA A 133 -25.47 -7.89 -11.93
N ASN A 134 -25.54 -9.11 -12.46
CA ASN A 134 -24.42 -9.86 -13.04
C ASN A 134 -23.34 -10.31 -12.03
N GLY A 135 -23.69 -10.46 -10.75
CA GLY A 135 -22.76 -10.94 -9.71
C GLY A 135 -21.69 -9.92 -9.32
N LYS A 136 -21.88 -8.65 -9.70
CA LYS A 136 -20.97 -7.56 -9.34
C LYS A 136 -21.28 -7.08 -7.92
N LEU A 137 -20.26 -6.91 -7.08
CA LEU A 137 -20.43 -6.31 -5.77
C LEU A 137 -20.80 -4.82 -5.89
N GLU A 138 -21.91 -4.41 -5.30
CA GLU A 138 -22.33 -3.02 -5.16
C GLU A 138 -22.06 -2.55 -3.73
N VAL A 139 -21.05 -1.70 -3.55
CA VAL A 139 -20.64 -1.17 -2.25
C VAL A 139 -21.32 0.19 -2.02
N SER A 140 -22.13 0.29 -0.95
CA SER A 140 -22.81 1.53 -0.59
C SER A 140 -22.05 2.38 0.44
N SER A 141 -21.16 1.76 1.21
CA SER A 141 -20.27 2.43 2.17
C SER A 141 -19.24 1.43 2.71
N PHE A 142 -18.26 1.93 3.46
CA PHE A 142 -17.41 1.10 4.30
C PHE A 142 -17.03 1.82 5.59
N VAL A 143 -16.69 1.02 6.60
CA VAL A 143 -16.08 1.51 7.85
C VAL A 143 -14.81 0.73 8.12
N GLY A 144 -13.90 1.31 8.90
CA GLY A 144 -12.65 0.62 9.21
C GLY A 144 -11.77 1.32 10.20
N THR A 145 -10.59 0.74 10.40
CA THR A 145 -9.51 1.34 11.17
C THR A 145 -8.23 1.32 10.35
N LEU A 146 -7.55 2.45 10.31
CA LEU A 146 -6.23 2.59 9.69
C LEU A 146 -5.20 2.87 10.78
N ARG A 147 -4.17 2.05 10.86
CA ARG A 147 -3.05 2.21 11.78
C ARG A 147 -1.77 2.45 11.02
N TYR A 148 -1.02 3.45 11.47
CA TYR A 148 0.35 3.72 11.05
C TYR A 148 1.27 3.47 12.23
N ARG A 149 2.19 2.53 12.08
CA ARG A 149 3.22 2.25 13.08
C ARG A 149 4.58 2.65 12.52
N PHE A 150 5.34 3.39 13.31
CA PHE A 150 6.68 3.83 12.95
C PHE A 150 7.68 3.16 13.87
N VAL A 151 8.64 2.43 13.29
CA VAL A 151 9.61 1.62 14.02
C VAL A 151 11.00 1.89 13.48
N PRO A 152 12.01 2.16 14.33
CA PRO A 152 13.39 2.22 13.88
C PRO A 152 13.79 0.92 13.17
N THR A 153 14.49 1.02 12.05
CA THR A 153 15.07 -0.17 11.40
C THR A 153 16.22 -0.72 12.25
N GLU A 154 16.55 -1.99 12.04
CA GLU A 154 17.65 -2.64 12.75
C GLU A 154 18.97 -1.87 12.56
N GLY A 155 19.71 -1.67 13.65
CA GLY A 155 20.98 -0.93 13.67
C GLY A 155 20.85 0.60 13.59
N SER A 156 19.64 1.15 13.50
CA SER A 156 19.44 2.60 13.51
C SER A 156 19.62 3.23 14.88
N ASP A 157 20.13 4.46 14.91
CA ASP A 157 20.13 5.34 16.08
C ASP A 157 19.28 6.57 15.79
N CYS A 158 18.13 6.68 16.45
CA CYS A 158 17.14 7.72 16.22
C CYS A 158 16.92 8.63 17.45
N GLN A 159 17.80 8.56 18.46
CA GLN A 159 17.61 9.33 19.70
C GLN A 159 17.61 10.85 19.43
N ASP A 160 18.48 11.30 18.52
CA ASP A 160 18.58 12.70 18.13
C ASP A 160 17.35 13.19 17.36
N VAL A 161 16.80 12.37 16.46
CA VAL A 161 15.58 12.68 15.71
C VAL A 161 14.39 12.87 16.66
N VAL A 162 14.27 12.02 17.69
CA VAL A 162 13.23 12.16 18.73
C VAL A 162 13.50 13.42 19.56
N ALA A 163 14.74 13.65 20.00
CA ALA A 163 15.09 14.82 20.82
C ALA A 163 14.87 16.17 20.10
N LEU A 164 15.04 16.20 18.77
CA LEU A 164 14.78 17.36 17.93
C LEU A 164 13.30 17.52 17.55
N GLY A 165 12.43 16.61 18.00
CA GLY A 165 10.98 16.68 17.79
C GLY A 165 10.51 16.17 16.42
N GLY A 166 11.32 15.40 15.70
CA GLY A 166 10.88 14.73 14.46
C GLY A 166 9.81 13.67 14.72
N TYR A 167 9.93 12.96 15.84
CA TYR A 167 8.91 12.08 16.41
C TYR A 167 8.80 12.38 17.91
N ALA A 168 7.61 12.25 18.50
CA ALA A 168 7.46 12.35 19.95
C ALA A 168 8.15 11.18 20.68
N GLU A 169 8.07 9.98 20.11
CA GLU A 169 8.80 8.79 20.55
C GLU A 169 8.94 7.80 19.38
N LEU A 170 9.83 6.82 19.52
CA LEU A 170 9.95 5.69 18.61
C LEU A 170 10.21 4.40 19.41
N PRO A 171 9.50 3.29 19.14
CA PRO A 171 8.40 3.17 18.18
C PRO A 171 7.14 3.93 18.63
N CYS A 172 6.32 4.34 17.67
CA CYS A 172 5.06 5.05 17.94
C CYS A 172 3.94 4.61 16.98
N GLU A 173 2.70 5.00 17.27
CA GLU A 173 1.52 4.65 16.47
C GLU A 173 0.52 5.81 16.33
N VAL A 174 -0.13 5.88 15.17
CA VAL A 174 -1.33 6.70 14.92
C VAL A 174 -2.46 5.77 14.47
N ALA A 175 -3.63 5.89 15.11
CA ALA A 175 -4.82 5.12 14.75
C ALA A 175 -5.98 6.06 14.34
N LEU A 176 -6.64 5.72 13.24
CA LEU A 176 -7.74 6.47 12.65
C LEU A 176 -8.97 5.56 12.49
N GLU A 177 -10.15 6.04 12.82
CA GLU A 177 -11.43 5.42 12.42
C GLU A 177 -11.86 5.99 11.07
N LEU A 178 -12.15 5.13 10.12
CA LEU A 178 -12.52 5.50 8.75
C LEU A 178 -14.01 5.32 8.50
N ARG A 179 -14.58 6.25 7.74
CA ARG A 179 -15.92 6.15 7.13
C ARG A 179 -15.82 6.54 5.67
N GLY A 180 -16.17 5.61 4.78
CA GLY A 180 -16.19 5.81 3.34
C GLY A 180 -17.61 5.84 2.80
N THR A 181 -17.94 6.87 2.03
CA THR A 181 -19.21 6.97 1.28
C THR A 181 -18.94 7.20 -0.21
N PRO A 182 -19.82 6.72 -1.12
CA PRO A 182 -19.65 6.95 -2.54
C PRO A 182 -19.53 8.43 -2.85
N LYS A 183 -18.54 8.79 -3.67
CA LYS A 183 -18.39 10.16 -4.17
C LYS A 183 -19.62 10.52 -5.00
N ALA A 184 -20.26 11.65 -4.69
CA ALA A 184 -21.35 12.18 -5.49
C ALA A 184 -20.88 12.40 -6.94
N LYS A 185 -21.73 12.03 -7.90
CA LYS A 185 -21.46 12.22 -9.33
C LYS A 185 -21.57 13.68 -9.73
#